data_AF-A0A7C5YUD6-F1
#
_entry.id   AF-A0A7C5YUD6-F1
#
_cell.length_a   1.000
_cell.length_b   1.000
_cell.length_c   1.000
_cell.angle_alpha   90.00
_cell.angle_beta   90.00
_cell.angle_gamma   90.00
#
_symmetry.space_group_name_H-M   'P 1'
#
loop_
_entity.id
_entity.type
_entity.pdbx_description
1 polymer ?
#
loop_
_entity_poly.entity_id
_entity_poly.type
_entity_poly.pdbx_seq_one_letter_code
_entity_poly.pdbx_strand_id
1 'polypeptide(L)'
;MKLSTIGIAMLGDERIPVMVRLENECIKRMKRLAEIIRDRVKYYNGESPNVVVAPKVISSIKDSKEIGEYFVKNNVKILILQYYIWDYPYLVWPLVNILGRDKPILNVSNNEGEYPGNVGLLATDGALRQVGLRTHRIIGDIEDPKIQEEIVDWIRAAEAYTSLRGQVYGIYGGHSMGMETGYFHMIPIQRILGVTAYQIDQLLLVKYMEKVDENEVEKGFKWAYRDAW
;
A
#
# COMPACT_ATOMS: atom_id res chain seq x y z
N MET A 1 11.70 8.78 4.73
CA MET A 1 10.28 8.42 4.89
C MET A 1 10.22 6.93 5.21
N LYS A 2 9.43 6.47 6.20
CA LYS A 2 9.39 5.04 6.52
C LYS A 2 8.51 4.32 5.48
N LEU A 3 9.07 3.34 4.78
CA LEU A 3 8.36 2.56 3.77
C LEU A 3 7.17 1.82 4.38
N SER A 4 6.08 1.75 3.62
CA SER A 4 4.86 1.07 4.02
C SER A 4 5.10 -0.43 4.12
N THR A 5 4.58 -1.05 5.18
CA THR A 5 4.65 -2.52 5.32
C THR A 5 3.52 -3.16 4.50
N ILE A 6 3.88 -4.13 3.67
CA ILE A 6 2.97 -4.89 2.82
C ILE A 6 2.61 -6.19 3.55
N GLY A 7 1.32 -6.46 3.72
CA GLY A 7 0.80 -7.71 4.25
C GLY A 7 0.33 -8.61 3.12
N ILE A 8 0.76 -9.88 3.10
CA ILE A 8 0.28 -10.89 2.14
C ILE A 8 -0.50 -11.95 2.92
N ALA A 9 -1.78 -12.12 2.57
CA ALA A 9 -2.63 -13.18 3.10
C ALA A 9 -3.29 -13.96 1.96
N MET A 10 -3.77 -15.16 2.28
CA MET A 10 -4.56 -15.99 1.38
C MET A 10 -5.81 -16.45 2.14
N LEU A 11 -6.96 -16.26 1.51
CA LEU A 11 -8.21 -16.86 1.95
C LEU A 11 -8.25 -18.31 1.45
N GLY A 12 -8.84 -19.20 2.23
CA GLY A 12 -8.89 -20.62 1.95
C GLY A 12 -10.26 -21.23 2.15
N ASP A 13 -10.27 -22.55 2.03
CA ASP A 13 -11.47 -23.37 2.10
C ASP A 13 -11.81 -23.76 3.55
N GLU A 14 -13.07 -23.74 3.95
CA GLU A 14 -13.47 -24.23 5.28
C GLU A 14 -13.48 -25.76 5.40
N ARG A 15 -13.44 -26.47 4.27
CA ARG A 15 -13.41 -27.93 4.24
C ARG A 15 -12.04 -28.42 4.71
N ILE A 16 -11.98 -28.89 5.96
CA ILE A 16 -10.77 -29.40 6.62
C ILE A 16 -9.94 -30.35 5.70
N PRO A 17 -10.52 -31.34 5.00
CA PRO A 17 -9.72 -32.23 4.14
C PRO A 17 -9.01 -31.49 2.99
N VAL A 18 -9.58 -30.39 2.48
CA VAL A 18 -8.97 -29.56 1.45
C VAL A 18 -7.77 -28.81 2.02
N MET A 19 -7.94 -28.20 3.20
CA MET A 19 -6.87 -27.43 3.84
C MET A 19 -5.71 -28.31 4.30
N VAL A 20 -5.98 -29.47 4.88
CA VAL A 20 -4.94 -30.46 5.23
C VAL A 20 -4.07 -30.82 4.03
N ARG A 21 -4.67 -30.88 2.82
CA ARG A 21 -3.95 -31.22 1.59
C ARG A 21 -3.19 -30.03 0.99
N LEU A 22 -3.77 -28.83 1.01
CA LEU A 22 -3.30 -27.71 0.19
C LEU A 22 -2.66 -26.55 0.96
N GLU A 23 -2.77 -26.49 2.29
CA GLU A 23 -2.26 -25.37 3.09
C GLU A 23 -0.76 -25.12 2.88
N ASN A 24 0.05 -26.19 2.85
CA ASN A 24 1.49 -26.07 2.63
C ASN A 24 1.81 -25.44 1.26
N GLU A 25 1.03 -25.78 0.23
CA GLU A 25 1.23 -25.24 -1.11
C GLU A 25 0.78 -23.77 -1.19
N CYS A 26 -0.35 -23.44 -0.55
CA CYS A 26 -0.82 -22.08 -0.38
C CYS A 26 0.23 -21.19 0.31
N ILE A 27 0.83 -21.67 1.41
CA ILE A 27 1.88 -20.94 2.14
C ILE A 27 3.13 -20.76 1.29
N LYS A 28 3.56 -21.79 0.54
CA LYS A 28 4.69 -21.66 -0.39
C LYS A 28 4.45 -20.56 -1.43
N ARG A 29 3.25 -20.49 -1.98
CA ARG A 29 2.87 -19.46 -2.97
C ARG A 29 2.86 -18.04 -2.40
N MET A 30 2.39 -17.87 -1.16
CA MET A 30 2.47 -16.57 -0.47
C MET A 30 3.91 -16.14 -0.21
N LYS A 31 4.77 -17.07 0.21
CA LYS A 31 6.20 -16.81 0.40
C LYS A 31 6.88 -16.47 -0.92
N ARG A 32 6.54 -17.17 -1.99
CA ARG A 32 7.09 -16.91 -3.33
C ARG A 32 6.71 -15.52 -3.84
N LEU A 33 5.45 -15.12 -3.70
CA LEU A 33 5.02 -13.76 -4.03
C LEU A 33 5.76 -12.71 -3.19
N ALA A 34 6.00 -12.99 -1.90
CA ALA A 34 6.77 -12.10 -1.03
C ALA A 34 8.22 -11.92 -1.49
N GLU A 35 8.89 -12.99 -1.94
CA GLU A 35 10.24 -12.94 -2.51
C GLU A 35 10.26 -12.08 -3.78
N ILE A 36 9.35 -12.35 -4.73
CA ILE A 36 9.22 -11.58 -5.96
C ILE A 36 9.05 -10.08 -5.66
N ILE A 37 8.19 -9.74 -4.70
CA ILE A 37 7.97 -8.34 -4.31
C ILE A 37 9.25 -7.72 -3.72
N ARG A 38 9.96 -8.42 -2.83
CA ARG A 38 11.22 -7.92 -2.24
C ARG A 38 12.30 -7.72 -3.30
N ASP A 39 12.35 -8.57 -4.32
CA ASP A 39 13.37 -8.51 -5.37
C ASP A 39 13.05 -7.45 -6.42
N ARG A 40 11.79 -7.36 -6.85
CA ARG A 40 11.36 -6.53 -7.99
C ARG A 40 10.94 -5.11 -7.59
N VAL A 41 10.35 -4.93 -6.41
CA VAL A 41 9.93 -3.60 -5.96
C VAL A 41 11.13 -2.88 -5.35
N LYS A 42 11.66 -1.90 -6.11
CA LYS A 42 12.68 -0.95 -5.64
C LYS A 42 12.13 0.47 -5.64
N TYR A 43 12.37 1.19 -4.55
CA TYR A 43 12.07 2.61 -4.42
C TYR A 43 13.23 3.49 -4.91
N TYR A 44 13.04 4.81 -4.91
CA TYR A 44 14.01 5.78 -5.46
C TYR A 44 15.40 5.73 -4.80
N ASN A 45 15.47 5.27 -3.55
CA ASN A 45 16.69 5.10 -2.77
C ASN A 45 17.30 3.69 -2.89
N GLY A 46 16.73 2.82 -3.73
CA GLY A 46 17.15 1.43 -3.91
C GLY A 46 16.64 0.46 -2.84
N GLU A 47 15.90 0.94 -1.83
CA GLU A 47 15.34 0.07 -0.79
C GLU A 47 14.19 -0.79 -1.32
N SER A 48 14.00 -1.95 -0.69
CA SER A 48 12.87 -2.86 -0.90
C SER A 48 11.79 -2.66 0.17
N PRO A 49 10.52 -2.97 -0.14
CA PRO A 49 9.45 -2.93 0.85
C PRO A 49 9.66 -3.94 1.97
N ASN A 50 9.19 -3.59 3.18
CA ASN A 50 8.99 -4.56 4.24
C ASN A 50 7.75 -5.40 3.91
N VAL A 51 7.92 -6.72 3.76
CA VAL A 51 6.83 -7.64 3.41
C VAL A 51 6.62 -8.63 4.56
N VAL A 52 5.38 -8.69 5.04
CA VAL A 52 4.91 -9.55 6.13
C VAL A 52 3.91 -10.56 5.57
N VAL A 53 4.22 -11.85 5.69
CA VAL A 53 3.36 -12.93 5.18
C VAL A 53 2.54 -13.49 6.34
N ALA A 54 1.26 -13.73 6.11
CA ALA A 54 0.40 -14.40 7.07
C ALA A 54 0.98 -15.77 7.46
N PRO A 55 1.07 -16.11 8.76
CA PRO A 55 1.66 -17.39 9.20
C PRO A 55 0.85 -18.63 8.82
N LYS A 56 -0.40 -18.47 8.37
CA LYS A 56 -1.32 -19.55 7.97
C LYS A 56 -2.32 -19.04 6.93
N VAL A 57 -2.99 -19.97 6.26
CA VAL A 57 -4.10 -19.65 5.36
C VAL A 57 -5.35 -19.34 6.19
N ILE A 58 -6.16 -18.39 5.73
CA ILE A 58 -7.40 -18.02 6.41
C ILE A 58 -8.50 -18.99 6.00
N SER A 59 -8.72 -20.03 6.81
CA SER A 59 -9.71 -21.10 6.56
C SER A 59 -10.90 -21.06 7.52
N SER A 60 -10.95 -20.06 8.40
CA SER A 60 -12.02 -19.90 9.38
C SER A 60 -12.12 -18.45 9.84
N ILE A 61 -13.25 -18.08 10.46
CA ILE A 61 -13.44 -16.74 11.05
C ILE A 61 -12.37 -16.44 12.09
N LYS A 62 -11.95 -17.44 12.87
CA LYS A 62 -10.89 -17.31 13.87
C LYS A 62 -9.58 -16.93 13.19
N ASP A 63 -9.22 -17.61 12.10
CA ASP A 63 -8.02 -17.27 11.34
C ASP A 63 -8.10 -15.84 10.79
N SER A 64 -9.24 -15.43 10.23
CA SER A 64 -9.42 -14.07 9.70
C SER A 64 -9.14 -13.01 10.76
N LYS A 65 -9.62 -13.23 11.99
CA LYS A 65 -9.41 -12.30 13.12
C LYS A 65 -7.95 -12.28 13.55
N GLU A 66 -7.35 -13.44 13.75
CA GLU A 66 -5.95 -13.56 14.18
C GLU A 66 -4.99 -12.95 13.15
N ILE A 67 -5.22 -13.16 11.86
CA ILE A 67 -4.40 -12.56 10.80
C ILE A 67 -4.63 -11.04 10.71
N GLY A 68 -5.85 -10.56 10.92
CA GLY A 68 -6.13 -9.12 11.04
C GLY A 68 -5.34 -8.47 12.17
N GLU A 69 -5.39 -9.05 13.37
CA GLU A 69 -4.64 -8.57 14.54
C GLU A 69 -3.12 -8.65 14.33
N TYR A 70 -2.64 -9.74 13.70
CA TYR A 70 -1.25 -9.91 13.33
C TYR A 70 -0.78 -8.79 12.37
N PHE A 71 -1.57 -8.45 11.35
CA PHE A 71 -1.22 -7.38 10.42
C PHE A 71 -1.28 -5.98 11.05
N VAL A 72 -2.23 -5.74 11.96
CA VAL A 72 -2.25 -4.50 12.76
C VAL A 72 -0.97 -4.37 13.59
N LYS A 73 -0.57 -5.43 14.31
CA LYS A 73 0.65 -5.47 15.13
C LYS A 73 1.92 -5.22 14.31
N ASN A 74 1.95 -5.69 13.07
CA ASN A 74 3.07 -5.48 12.14
C ASN A 74 2.96 -4.17 11.32
N ASN A 75 2.01 -3.29 11.64
CA ASN A 75 1.83 -1.99 10.99
C ASN A 75 1.64 -2.11 9.46
N VAL A 76 0.92 -3.14 9.01
CA VAL A 76 0.57 -3.31 7.59
C VAL A 76 -0.25 -2.12 7.11
N LYS A 77 0.16 -1.54 5.97
CA LYS A 77 -0.51 -0.41 5.32
C LYS A 77 -1.05 -0.76 3.94
N ILE A 78 -0.49 -1.78 3.28
CA ILE A 78 -0.92 -2.27 1.98
C ILE A 78 -1.28 -3.74 2.15
N LEU A 79 -2.47 -4.15 1.71
CA LEU A 79 -2.91 -5.55 1.79
C LEU A 79 -2.87 -6.18 0.40
N ILE A 80 -2.22 -7.33 0.30
CA ILE A 80 -2.29 -8.20 -0.87
C ILE A 80 -3.01 -9.49 -0.43
N LEU A 81 -4.11 -9.78 -1.11
CA LEU A 81 -4.84 -11.03 -1.00
C LEU A 81 -4.43 -11.90 -2.20
N GLN A 82 -3.68 -12.95 -1.93
CA GLN A 82 -3.35 -13.95 -2.95
C GLN A 82 -4.41 -15.05 -2.95
N TYR A 83 -4.80 -15.50 -4.12
CA TYR A 83 -5.76 -16.58 -4.34
C TYR A 83 -5.10 -17.69 -5.15
N TYR A 84 -5.41 -18.93 -4.76
CA TYR A 84 -4.89 -20.13 -5.42
C TYR A 84 -6.00 -21.18 -5.53
N ILE A 85 -6.69 -21.43 -4.43
CA ILE A 85 -7.82 -22.36 -4.33
C ILE A 85 -9.14 -21.60 -4.16
N TRP A 86 -10.27 -22.32 -4.17
CA TRP A 86 -11.53 -21.74 -3.69
C TRP A 86 -11.40 -21.26 -2.25
N ASP A 87 -11.92 -20.07 -1.98
CA ASP A 87 -12.06 -19.53 -0.63
C ASP A 87 -13.52 -19.22 -0.30
N TYR A 88 -13.85 -19.21 0.98
CA TYR A 88 -15.16 -18.75 1.45
C TYR A 88 -15.13 -17.23 1.56
N PRO A 89 -15.81 -16.48 0.66
CA PRO A 89 -15.53 -15.05 0.48
C PRO A 89 -15.79 -14.18 1.71
N TYR A 90 -16.72 -14.62 2.57
CA TYR A 90 -17.07 -13.87 3.76
C TYR A 90 -15.91 -13.83 4.80
N LEU A 91 -14.91 -14.70 4.68
CA LEU A 91 -13.71 -14.71 5.53
C LEU A 91 -12.84 -13.46 5.34
N VAL A 92 -13.04 -12.69 4.27
CA VAL A 92 -12.36 -11.40 4.08
C VAL A 92 -12.81 -10.35 5.09
N TRP A 93 -14.05 -10.45 5.59
CA TRP A 93 -14.65 -9.38 6.37
C TRP A 93 -13.99 -9.14 7.72
N PRO A 94 -13.74 -10.16 8.56
CA PRO A 94 -13.04 -9.92 9.82
C PRO A 94 -11.64 -9.36 9.58
N LEU A 95 -10.92 -9.87 8.57
CA LEU A 95 -9.57 -9.41 8.21
C LEU A 95 -9.55 -7.91 7.88
N VAL A 96 -10.37 -7.48 6.90
CA VAL A 96 -10.37 -6.09 6.43
C VAL A 96 -10.96 -5.14 7.48
N ASN A 97 -11.96 -5.57 8.24
CA ASN A 97 -12.54 -4.73 9.29
C ASN A 97 -11.57 -4.51 10.46
N ILE A 98 -10.75 -5.50 10.82
CA ILE A 98 -9.74 -5.37 11.88
C ILE A 98 -8.52 -4.58 11.38
N LEU A 99 -8.03 -4.86 10.18
CA LEU A 99 -6.89 -4.14 9.59
C LEU A 99 -7.20 -2.66 9.32
N GLY A 100 -8.44 -2.37 8.96
CA GLY A 100 -8.91 -1.07 8.52
C GLY A 100 -9.28 -1.08 7.04
N ARG A 101 -10.48 -0.54 6.74
CA ARG A 101 -11.03 -0.45 5.38
C ARG A 101 -10.36 0.58 4.47
N ASP A 102 -9.41 1.30 5.03
CA ASP A 102 -8.74 2.44 4.44
C ASP A 102 -7.39 2.04 3.79
N LYS A 103 -7.04 0.75 3.83
CA LYS A 103 -5.84 0.21 3.19
C LYS A 103 -6.12 -0.11 1.72
N PRO A 104 -5.20 0.20 0.78
CA PRO A 104 -5.31 -0.32 -0.57
C PRO A 104 -5.20 -1.86 -0.55
N ILE A 105 -6.07 -2.51 -1.32
CA ILE A 105 -6.15 -3.97 -1.44
C ILE A 105 -5.91 -4.39 -2.89
N LEU A 106 -4.91 -5.24 -3.09
CA LEU A 106 -4.65 -5.93 -4.34
C LEU A 106 -5.05 -7.40 -4.20
N ASN A 107 -5.87 -7.87 -5.12
CA ASN A 107 -6.18 -9.29 -5.28
C ASN A 107 -5.29 -9.86 -6.40
N VAL A 108 -4.50 -10.88 -6.09
CA VAL A 108 -3.64 -11.59 -7.05
C VAL A 108 -4.08 -13.04 -7.14
N SER A 109 -4.47 -13.51 -8.32
CA SER A 109 -4.89 -14.92 -8.49
C SER A 109 -4.13 -15.61 -9.60
N ASN A 110 -3.91 -16.91 -9.42
CA ASN A 110 -3.64 -17.84 -10.52
C ASN A 110 -4.78 -17.86 -11.54
N ASN A 111 -4.50 -18.41 -12.73
CA ASN A 111 -5.49 -18.66 -13.78
C ASN A 111 -5.43 -20.12 -14.25
N GLU A 112 -5.74 -21.06 -13.38
CA GLU A 112 -5.76 -22.49 -13.71
C GLU A 112 -7.10 -23.15 -13.35
N GLY A 113 -7.44 -24.22 -14.06
CA GLY A 113 -8.73 -24.90 -13.89
C GLY A 113 -8.78 -25.86 -12.69
N GLU A 114 -7.65 -26.44 -12.29
CA GLU A 114 -7.58 -27.41 -11.20
C GLU A 114 -7.81 -26.76 -9.82
N TYR A 115 -7.25 -25.57 -9.62
CA TYR A 115 -7.37 -24.79 -8.39
C TYR A 115 -8.10 -23.47 -8.67
N PRO A 116 -9.39 -23.35 -8.29
CA PRO A 116 -10.27 -22.26 -8.74
C PRO A 116 -10.07 -20.95 -7.95
N GLY A 117 -8.82 -20.51 -7.77
CA GLY A 117 -8.48 -19.26 -7.09
C GLY A 117 -9.14 -18.03 -7.72
N ASN A 118 -9.25 -18.01 -9.05
CA ASN A 118 -9.88 -16.89 -9.75
C ASN A 118 -11.38 -16.76 -9.42
N VAL A 119 -12.06 -17.88 -9.17
CA VAL A 119 -13.47 -17.88 -8.74
C VAL A 119 -13.59 -17.29 -7.34
N GLY A 120 -12.70 -17.69 -6.43
CA GLY A 120 -12.60 -17.13 -5.08
C GLY A 120 -12.33 -15.63 -5.09
N LEU A 121 -11.34 -15.19 -5.86
CA LEU A 121 -11.02 -13.78 -6.08
C LEU A 121 -12.23 -12.98 -6.56
N LEU A 122 -12.94 -13.45 -7.59
CA LEU A 122 -14.09 -12.72 -8.14
C LEU A 122 -15.24 -12.61 -7.13
N ALA A 123 -15.48 -13.66 -6.36
CA ALA A 123 -16.52 -13.67 -5.33
C ALA A 123 -16.17 -12.73 -4.16
N THR A 124 -14.91 -12.75 -3.70
CA THR A 124 -14.41 -11.90 -2.61
C THR A 124 -14.33 -10.43 -3.03
N ASP A 125 -13.79 -10.14 -4.21
CA ASP A 125 -13.79 -8.80 -4.80
C ASP A 125 -15.21 -8.26 -4.98
N GLY A 126 -16.15 -9.11 -5.42
CA GLY A 126 -17.57 -8.78 -5.51
C GLY A 126 -18.17 -8.37 -4.18
N ALA A 127 -17.92 -9.15 -3.11
CA ALA A 127 -18.39 -8.85 -1.77
C ALA A 127 -17.85 -7.50 -1.25
N LEU A 128 -16.55 -7.22 -1.43
CA LEU A 128 -15.95 -5.94 -1.03
C LEU A 128 -16.54 -4.75 -1.81
N ARG A 129 -16.74 -4.92 -3.12
CA ARG A 129 -17.29 -3.86 -3.98
C ARG A 129 -18.76 -3.55 -3.68
N GLN A 130 -19.55 -4.51 -3.20
CA GLN A 130 -20.94 -4.29 -2.80
C GLN A 130 -21.10 -3.22 -1.71
N VAL A 131 -20.10 -3.04 -0.84
CA VAL A 131 -20.11 -2.00 0.21
C VAL A 131 -19.26 -0.77 -0.16
N GLY A 132 -18.87 -0.64 -1.42
CA GLY A 132 -18.10 0.49 -1.94
C GLY A 132 -16.60 0.42 -1.72
N LEU A 133 -16.05 -0.71 -1.23
CA LEU A 133 -14.59 -0.88 -1.14
C LEU A 133 -14.03 -1.25 -2.51
N ARG A 134 -13.23 -0.33 -3.07
CA ARG A 134 -12.56 -0.56 -4.34
C ARG A 134 -11.26 -1.32 -4.11
N THR A 135 -11.10 -2.37 -4.89
CA THR A 135 -9.95 -3.27 -4.91
C THR A 135 -9.46 -3.42 -6.34
N HIS A 136 -8.18 -3.77 -6.50
CA HIS A 136 -7.59 -4.08 -7.80
C HIS A 136 -7.43 -5.59 -7.97
N ARG A 137 -7.41 -6.06 -9.22
CA ARG A 137 -7.29 -7.49 -9.56
C ARG A 137 -6.18 -7.65 -10.58
N ILE A 138 -5.25 -8.55 -10.30
CA ILE A 138 -4.24 -9.04 -11.25
C ILE A 138 -4.41 -10.55 -11.31
N ILE A 139 -4.61 -11.09 -12.52
CA ILE A 139 -4.89 -12.51 -12.74
C ILE A 139 -3.84 -13.04 -13.71
N GLY A 140 -3.04 -14.00 -13.26
CA GLY A 140 -1.98 -14.60 -14.07
C GLY A 140 -0.98 -15.39 -13.24
N ASP A 141 0.05 -15.92 -13.90
CA ASP A 141 1.16 -16.58 -13.23
C ASP A 141 2.09 -15.53 -12.61
N ILE A 142 2.38 -15.66 -11.31
CA ILE A 142 3.29 -14.75 -10.61
C ILE A 142 4.73 -14.87 -11.10
N GLU A 143 5.09 -15.94 -11.82
CA GLU A 143 6.39 -16.08 -12.48
C GLU A 143 6.45 -15.36 -13.83
N ASP A 144 5.31 -14.95 -14.41
CA ASP A 144 5.29 -14.18 -15.67
C ASP A 144 5.83 -12.75 -15.42
N PRO A 145 6.90 -12.33 -16.11
CA PRO A 145 7.46 -10.98 -15.96
C PRO A 145 6.44 -9.86 -16.15
N LYS A 146 5.41 -10.03 -16.99
CA LYS A 146 4.36 -9.03 -17.20
C LYS A 146 3.47 -8.88 -15.96
N ILE A 147 3.09 -9.99 -15.36
CA ILE A 147 2.30 -10.01 -14.12
C ILE A 147 3.10 -9.42 -12.97
N GLN A 148 4.40 -9.72 -12.90
CA GLN A 148 5.30 -9.11 -11.92
C GLN A 148 5.39 -7.59 -12.10
N GLU A 149 5.45 -7.09 -13.33
CA GLU A 149 5.47 -5.66 -13.64
C GLU A 149 4.16 -4.97 -13.20
N GLU A 150 3.01 -5.56 -13.50
CA GLU A 150 1.71 -5.04 -13.03
C GLU A 150 1.63 -4.98 -11.49
N ILE A 151 2.14 -6.01 -10.80
CA ILE A 151 2.19 -6.05 -9.32
C ILE A 151 3.13 -4.94 -8.80
N VAL A 152 4.30 -4.75 -9.42
CA VAL A 152 5.26 -3.71 -9.02
C VAL A 152 4.66 -2.32 -9.18
N ASP A 153 4.03 -2.04 -10.32
CA ASP A 153 3.43 -0.74 -10.60
C ASP A 153 2.28 -0.44 -9.64
N TRP A 154 1.43 -1.44 -9.37
CA TRP A 154 0.37 -1.29 -8.39
C TRP A 154 0.91 -1.04 -6.98
N ILE A 155 1.94 -1.77 -6.55
CA ILE A 155 2.56 -1.58 -5.22
C ILE A 155 3.18 -0.19 -5.11
N ARG A 156 3.84 0.32 -6.15
CA ARG A 156 4.40 1.68 -6.16
C ARG A 156 3.31 2.75 -6.03
N ALA A 157 2.21 2.58 -6.75
CA ALA A 157 1.06 3.48 -6.62
C ALA A 157 0.44 3.41 -5.21
N ALA A 158 0.31 2.20 -4.64
CA ALA A 158 -0.17 2.00 -3.29
C ALA A 158 0.77 2.62 -2.25
N GLU A 159 2.08 2.51 -2.41
CA GLU A 159 3.08 3.17 -1.55
C GLU A 159 2.93 4.69 -1.59
N ALA A 160 2.81 5.28 -2.78
CA ALA A 160 2.61 6.73 -2.90
C ALA A 160 1.35 7.17 -2.13
N TYR A 161 0.26 6.40 -2.26
CA TYR A 161 -0.98 6.66 -1.54
C TYR A 161 -0.83 6.56 -0.01
N THR A 162 -0.28 5.45 0.49
CA THR A 162 -0.17 5.19 1.94
C THR A 162 0.85 6.10 2.62
N SER A 163 1.88 6.52 1.89
CA SER A 163 2.96 7.34 2.43
C SER A 163 2.61 8.83 2.49
N LEU A 164 1.73 9.32 1.59
CA LEU A 164 1.13 10.65 1.69
C LEU A 164 0.18 10.78 2.88
N ARG A 165 -0.48 9.69 3.27
CA ARG A 165 -1.53 9.77 4.28
C ARG A 165 -1.00 10.11 5.66
N GLY A 166 -1.60 11.12 6.28
CA GLY A 166 -1.16 11.67 7.56
C GLY A 166 0.01 12.67 7.43
N GLN A 167 0.46 12.98 6.21
CA GLN A 167 1.42 14.07 5.99
C GLN A 167 0.73 15.44 6.09
N VAL A 168 1.55 16.46 6.30
CA VAL A 168 1.14 17.87 6.37
C VAL A 168 1.83 18.63 5.24
N TYR A 169 1.04 19.17 4.32
CA TYR A 169 1.52 20.02 3.24
C TYR A 169 1.82 21.43 3.75
N GLY A 170 3.06 21.91 3.61
CA GLY A 170 3.44 23.27 3.98
C GLY A 170 3.03 24.28 2.91
N ILE A 171 2.18 25.25 3.27
CA ILE A 171 1.76 26.35 2.40
C ILE A 171 2.46 27.62 2.86
N TYR A 172 3.39 28.15 2.07
CA TYR A 172 4.04 29.43 2.33
C TYR A 172 3.29 30.56 1.59
N GLY A 173 2.46 31.28 2.32
CA GLY A 173 1.59 32.34 1.81
C GLY A 173 0.15 31.87 1.65
N GLY A 174 -0.49 32.33 0.57
CA GLY A 174 -1.89 32.05 0.29
C GLY A 174 -2.16 31.97 -1.21
N HIS A 175 -3.36 32.39 -1.61
CA HIS A 175 -3.77 32.38 -3.01
C HIS A 175 -2.91 33.33 -3.84
N SER A 176 -2.23 32.78 -4.84
CA SER A 176 -1.33 33.57 -5.68
C SER A 176 -2.12 34.16 -6.85
N MET A 177 -2.32 35.48 -6.86
CA MET A 177 -2.89 36.23 -7.99
C MET A 177 -4.24 35.72 -8.52
N GLY A 178 -5.08 35.11 -7.69
CA GLY A 178 -6.35 34.53 -8.14
C GLY A 178 -6.22 33.16 -8.82
N MET A 179 -5.05 32.51 -8.79
CA MET A 179 -4.81 31.21 -9.42
C MET A 179 -5.42 30.07 -8.58
N GLU A 180 -6.68 29.74 -8.87
CA GLU A 180 -7.40 28.64 -8.22
C GLU A 180 -6.70 27.28 -8.38
N THR A 181 -5.98 27.06 -9.47
CA THR A 181 -5.20 25.83 -9.69
C THR A 181 -3.97 25.71 -8.79
N GLY A 182 -3.52 26.80 -8.19
CA GLY A 182 -2.44 26.83 -7.20
C GLY A 182 -2.95 26.79 -5.75
N TYR A 183 -4.27 26.71 -5.53
CA TYR A 183 -4.87 26.72 -4.21
C TYR A 183 -5.01 25.31 -3.62
N PHE A 184 -4.78 25.20 -2.31
CA PHE A 184 -4.95 23.94 -1.59
C PHE A 184 -6.42 23.72 -1.21
N HIS A 185 -7.09 22.79 -1.89
CA HIS A 185 -8.45 22.41 -1.56
C HIS A 185 -8.51 21.36 -0.43
N MET A 186 -8.66 21.82 0.82
CA MET A 186 -8.58 20.95 2.01
C MET A 186 -9.53 19.74 1.96
N ILE A 187 -10.83 19.92 1.70
CA ILE A 187 -11.82 18.83 1.76
C ILE A 187 -11.48 17.66 0.82
N PRO A 188 -11.30 17.86 -0.51
CA PRO A 188 -10.99 16.74 -1.40
C PRO A 188 -9.64 16.11 -1.08
N ILE A 189 -8.63 16.89 -0.72
CA ILE A 189 -7.28 16.37 -0.40
C ILE A 189 -7.32 15.53 0.88
N GLN A 190 -7.97 16.00 1.95
CA GLN A 190 -8.13 15.25 3.19
C GLN A 190 -8.98 13.98 3.00
N ARG A 191 -10.06 14.05 2.20
CA ARG A 191 -10.91 12.87 1.95
C ARG A 191 -10.23 11.80 1.12
N ILE A 192 -9.43 12.19 0.12
CA ILE A 192 -8.79 11.27 -0.83
C ILE A 192 -7.46 10.78 -0.26
N LEU A 193 -6.57 11.71 0.05
CA LEU A 193 -5.17 11.43 0.43
C LEU A 193 -4.96 11.41 1.94
N GLY A 194 -5.88 11.97 2.73
CA GLY A 194 -5.68 12.14 4.18
C GLY A 194 -4.52 13.07 4.52
N VAL A 195 -4.30 14.07 3.66
CA VAL A 195 -3.29 15.12 3.82
C VAL A 195 -3.99 16.41 4.25
N THR A 196 -3.45 17.04 5.28
CA THR A 196 -3.85 18.40 5.68
C THR A 196 -2.79 19.41 5.27
N ALA A 197 -3.06 20.70 5.44
CA ALA A 197 -2.10 21.76 5.21
C ALA A 197 -1.75 22.52 6.50
N TYR A 198 -0.49 22.94 6.58
CA TYR A 198 -0.03 23.94 7.54
C TYR A 198 0.27 25.22 6.78
N GLN A 199 -0.50 26.27 7.07
CA GLN A 199 -0.34 27.57 6.43
C GLN A 199 0.65 28.44 7.22
N ILE A 200 1.65 28.94 6.50
CA ILE A 200 2.75 29.74 7.00
C ILE A 200 2.73 31.07 6.27
N ASP A 201 2.60 32.17 7.00
CA ASP A 201 2.69 33.49 6.39
C ASP A 201 4.11 33.75 5.85
N GLN A 202 4.21 34.40 4.68
CA GLN A 202 5.50 34.68 4.06
C GLN A 202 6.35 35.65 4.88
N LEU A 203 5.75 36.50 5.73
CA LEU A 203 6.49 37.32 6.68
C LEU A 203 7.29 36.47 7.68
N LEU A 204 6.79 35.28 8.05
CA LEU A 204 7.53 34.38 8.92
C LEU A 204 8.82 33.90 8.25
N LEU A 205 8.81 33.68 6.93
CA LEU A 205 10.01 33.33 6.18
C LEU A 205 11.04 34.47 6.23
N VAL A 206 10.62 35.72 6.01
CA VAL A 206 11.49 36.91 6.14
C VAL A 206 12.11 36.99 7.53
N LYS A 207 11.31 36.76 8.59
CA LYS A 207 11.79 36.76 9.97
C LYS A 207 12.68 35.57 10.31
N TYR A 208 12.56 34.47 9.58
CA TYR A 208 13.45 33.33 9.73
C TYR A 208 14.80 33.56 9.05
N MET A 209 14.82 34.28 7.91
CA MET A 209 16.05 34.64 7.19
C MET A 209 17.01 35.45 8.08
N GLU A 210 16.48 36.35 8.92
CA GLU A 210 17.26 37.14 9.89
C GLU A 210 18.05 36.26 10.91
N LYS A 211 17.72 34.96 11.02
CA LYS A 211 18.31 34.03 12.00
C LYS A 211 19.26 33.01 11.39
N VAL A 212 19.41 32.99 10.07
CA VAL A 212 20.29 32.02 9.37
C VAL A 212 21.75 32.40 9.61
N ASP A 213 22.61 31.41 9.85
CA ASP A 213 24.05 31.63 10.06
C ASP A 213 24.69 32.18 8.78
N GLU A 214 25.36 33.33 8.87
CA GLU A 214 26.06 33.95 7.75
C GLU A 214 27.09 33.01 7.10
N ASN A 215 27.72 32.11 7.87
CA ASN A 215 28.65 31.12 7.33
C ASN A 215 27.93 30.07 6.47
N GLU A 216 26.68 29.73 6.78
CA GLU A 216 25.85 28.83 5.95
C GLU A 216 25.43 29.55 4.67
N VAL A 217 25.05 30.83 4.76
CA VAL A 217 24.75 31.67 3.60
C VAL A 217 25.95 31.76 2.65
N GLU A 218 27.14 32.05 3.18
CA GLU A 218 28.37 32.15 2.38
C GLU A 218 28.75 30.82 1.71
N LYS A 219 28.56 29.69 2.41
CA LYS A 219 28.74 28.35 1.83
C LYS A 219 27.75 28.10 0.69
N GLY A 220 26.48 28.44 0.90
CA GLY A 220 25.43 28.32 -0.13
C GLY A 220 25.74 29.18 -1.35
N PHE A 221 26.20 30.41 -1.12
CA PHE A 221 26.62 31.33 -2.18
C PHE A 221 27.80 30.75 -2.97
N LYS A 222 28.89 30.34 -2.30
CA LYS A 222 30.04 29.70 -2.96
C LYS A 222 29.63 28.47 -3.76
N TRP A 223 28.74 27.63 -3.23
CA TRP A 223 28.24 26.47 -3.96
C TRP A 223 27.48 26.89 -5.23
N ALA A 224 26.56 27.86 -5.14
CA ALA A 224 25.80 28.34 -6.28
C ALA A 224 26.67 28.97 -7.38
N TYR A 225 27.77 29.62 -6.99
CA TYR A 225 28.72 30.24 -7.91
C TYR A 225 29.88 29.35 -8.34
N ARG A 226 30.05 28.16 -7.75
CA ARG A 226 31.14 27.24 -8.11
C ARG A 226 31.03 26.74 -9.55
N ASP A 227 29.80 26.59 -10.03
CA ASP A 227 29.47 26.11 -11.38
C ASP A 227 28.79 27.22 -12.21
N ALA A 228 28.73 28.46 -11.68
CA ALA A 228 28.33 29.64 -12.43
C ALA A 228 29.59 30.22 -13.07
N TRP A 229 29.80 29.87 -14.34
CA TRP A 229 30.89 30.23 -15.26
C TRP A 229 32.13 29.33 -15.21
#